data_AF-A0A382HKK8-F1
#
_entry.id   AF-A0A382HKK8-F1
#
_cell.length_a   1.000
_cell.length_b   1.000
_cell.length_c   1.000
_cell.angle_alpha   90.00
_cell.angle_beta   90.00
_cell.angle_gamma   90.00
#
_symmetry.space_group_name_H-M   'P 1'
#
loop_
_entity.id
_entity.type
_entity.pdbx_description
1 polymer ?
#
loop_
_entity_poly.entity_id
_entity_poly.type
_entity_poly.pdbx_seq_one_letter_code
_entity_poly.pdbx_strand_id
1 'polypeptide(L)'
;MTKHENAFSSSHLAAFPTLTTVTPRVPWTPIDVMQILFAWIVVLFLGQIAYGILIPPKVEGQHEIIDGNTSLVVKFLPNHRYIGDSDNGTFRFAGKHPTQDRHTLIFSPDGSSEKKPVNFQGTERDRVGLIAITIVFIQLAAIVLVMSLLKKYNLKLAEAFGPIGNPFLTFGLPIALGAVFLFPALGLHHVSQSIIVFFGGEPSTQEAVKMVAMSNSQTELALQALSVIFFAPIAEELLFRGVIYTSIKQAGHPKL
;
A
#
# COMPACT_ATOMS: atom_id res chain seq x y z
N MET A 1 -57.99 -21.57 62.66
CA MET A 1 -58.72 -20.33 62.34
C MET A 1 -57.69 -19.21 62.24
N THR A 2 -57.52 -18.66 61.03
CA THR A 2 -56.78 -17.44 60.62
C THR A 2 -55.33 -17.23 61.07
N LYS A 3 -54.39 -17.24 60.10
CA LYS A 3 -53.21 -16.35 60.15
C LYS A 3 -52.61 -16.07 58.76
N HIS A 4 -52.83 -14.83 58.32
CA HIS A 4 -52.05 -13.95 57.43
C HIS A 4 -51.71 -14.35 55.98
N GLU A 5 -52.46 -13.74 55.07
CA GLU A 5 -51.98 -13.20 53.80
C GLU A 5 -50.83 -12.20 54.03
N ASN A 6 -49.81 -12.25 53.17
CA ASN A 6 -49.03 -11.09 52.76
C ASN A 6 -48.62 -11.31 51.30
N ALA A 7 -49.23 -10.51 50.43
CA ALA A 7 -48.81 -10.29 49.07
C ALA A 7 -47.44 -9.60 49.04
N PHE A 8 -46.54 -10.03 48.15
CA PHE A 8 -45.69 -9.08 47.44
C PHE A 8 -45.26 -9.62 46.09
N SER A 9 -45.78 -8.97 45.06
CA SER A 9 -45.37 -9.07 43.68
C SER A 9 -43.90 -8.62 43.54
N SER A 10 -43.09 -9.44 42.90
CA SER A 10 -41.77 -9.06 42.37
C SER A 10 -41.46 -10.08 41.29
N SER A 11 -41.91 -9.78 40.08
CA SER A 11 -41.10 -9.16 39.03
C SER A 11 -40.54 -10.24 38.10
N HIS A 12 -40.97 -10.12 36.85
CA HIS A 12 -40.38 -10.76 35.71
C HIS A 12 -38.86 -10.66 35.79
N LEU A 13 -38.19 -11.77 36.13
CA LEU A 13 -36.81 -11.96 35.74
C LEU A 13 -36.82 -12.10 34.22
N ALA A 14 -36.73 -10.93 33.58
CA ALA A 14 -36.34 -10.80 32.20
C ALA A 14 -35.12 -11.71 32.01
N ALA A 15 -35.30 -12.76 31.21
CA ALA A 15 -34.21 -13.52 30.67
C ALA A 15 -33.30 -12.52 29.97
N PHE A 16 -32.19 -12.17 30.63
CA PHE A 16 -31.09 -11.51 29.96
C PHE A 16 -30.77 -12.36 28.74
N PRO A 17 -30.76 -11.80 27.52
CA PRO A 17 -30.23 -12.54 26.40
C PRO A 17 -28.81 -12.88 26.80
N THR A 18 -28.54 -14.18 26.94
CA THR A 18 -27.19 -14.71 27.00
C THR A 18 -26.44 -14.00 25.88
N LEU A 19 -25.51 -13.12 26.24
CA LEU A 19 -24.48 -12.68 25.32
C LEU A 19 -23.90 -13.99 24.82
N THR A 20 -24.24 -14.34 23.58
CA THR A 20 -23.55 -15.37 22.85
C THR A 20 -22.11 -14.89 22.85
N THR A 21 -21.33 -15.46 23.76
CA THR A 21 -19.88 -15.39 23.72
C THR A 21 -19.56 -15.83 22.31
N VAL A 22 -19.20 -14.86 21.47
CA VAL A 22 -18.76 -15.12 20.11
C VAL A 22 -17.54 -15.99 20.32
N THR A 23 -17.74 -17.29 20.19
CA THR A 23 -16.67 -18.27 20.28
C THR A 23 -15.67 -17.82 19.22
N PRO A 24 -14.41 -17.55 19.62
CA PRO A 24 -13.45 -16.98 18.69
C PRO A 24 -13.30 -17.97 17.53
N ARG A 25 -13.69 -17.56 16.31
CA ARG A 25 -13.41 -18.37 15.10
C ARG A 25 -11.92 -18.64 14.96
N VAL A 26 -11.08 -17.75 15.49
CA VAL A 26 -9.62 -17.85 15.42
C VAL A 26 -8.98 -17.32 16.71
N PRO A 27 -8.14 -18.11 17.42
CA PRO A 27 -7.64 -17.77 18.76
C PRO A 27 -6.37 -16.90 18.69
N TRP A 28 -6.43 -15.77 17.99
CA TRP A 28 -5.31 -14.84 17.91
C TRP A 28 -5.05 -14.17 19.25
N THR A 29 -3.85 -14.27 19.80
CA THR A 29 -3.50 -13.44 20.95
C THR A 29 -3.05 -12.06 20.49
N PRO A 30 -3.20 -11.00 21.31
CA PRO A 30 -2.66 -9.67 20.98
C PRO A 30 -1.16 -9.70 20.66
N ILE A 31 -0.42 -10.60 21.30
CA ILE A 31 1.01 -10.79 21.06
C ILE A 31 1.27 -11.30 19.64
N ASP A 32 0.48 -12.26 19.15
CA ASP A 32 0.63 -12.78 17.78
C ASP A 32 0.40 -11.70 16.73
N VAL A 33 -0.63 -10.87 16.92
CA VAL A 33 -0.93 -9.76 16.03
C VAL A 33 0.22 -8.76 16.00
N MET A 34 0.71 -8.37 17.18
CA MET A 34 1.84 -7.44 17.29
C MET A 34 3.12 -8.00 16.65
N GLN A 35 3.39 -9.29 16.82
CA GLN A 35 4.53 -9.95 16.18
C GLN A 35 4.42 -9.96 14.65
N ILE A 36 3.23 -10.21 14.10
CA ILE A 36 3.00 -10.16 12.65
C ILE A 36 3.17 -8.76 12.12
N LEU A 37 2.57 -7.76 12.78
CA LEU A 37 2.70 -6.37 12.35
C LEU A 37 4.16 -5.91 12.40
N PHE A 38 4.87 -6.26 13.47
CA PHE A 38 6.31 -5.96 13.57
C PHE A 38 7.11 -6.67 12.48
N ALA A 39 6.89 -7.96 12.26
CA ALA A 39 7.55 -8.71 11.20
C ALA A 39 7.26 -8.10 9.83
N TRP A 40 6.02 -7.69 9.58
CA TRP A 40 5.63 -7.04 8.33
C TRP A 40 6.36 -5.72 8.13
N ILE A 41 6.41 -4.85 9.15
CA ILE A 41 7.19 -3.60 9.11
C ILE A 41 8.67 -3.87 8.81
N VAL A 42 9.28 -4.86 9.46
CA VAL A 42 10.67 -5.26 9.17
C VAL A 42 10.83 -5.67 7.71
N VAL A 43 9.90 -6.46 7.16
CA VAL A 43 9.94 -6.86 5.76
C VAL A 43 9.79 -5.65 4.82
N LEU A 44 8.98 -4.65 5.16
CA LEU A 44 8.89 -3.40 4.38
C LEU A 44 10.26 -2.70 4.29
N PHE A 45 10.98 -2.57 5.40
CA PHE A 45 12.33 -1.98 5.41
C PHE A 45 13.32 -2.82 4.61
N LEU A 46 13.27 -4.15 4.72
CA LEU A 46 14.10 -5.03 3.90
C LEU A 46 13.81 -4.88 2.41
N GLY A 47 12.55 -4.65 2.03
CA GLY A 47 12.17 -4.37 0.65
C GLY A 47 12.82 -3.10 0.10
N GLN A 48 12.86 -2.02 0.89
CA GLN A 48 13.52 -0.77 0.49
C GLN A 48 15.03 -0.97 0.28
N ILE A 49 15.68 -1.74 1.16
CA ILE A 49 17.10 -2.07 1.02
C ILE A 49 17.32 -2.97 -0.21
N ALA A 50 16.45 -3.98 -0.41
CA ALA A 50 16.52 -4.88 -1.55
C ALA A 50 16.38 -4.13 -2.88
N TYR A 51 15.52 -3.11 -2.96
CA TYR A 51 15.42 -2.26 -4.14
C TYR A 51 16.72 -1.49 -4.42
N GLY A 52 17.34 -0.94 -3.38
CA GLY A 52 18.64 -0.28 -3.47
C GLY A 52 19.75 -1.19 -4.03
N ILE A 53 19.77 -2.45 -3.63
CA ILE A 53 20.84 -3.41 -3.94
C ILE A 53 20.59 -4.16 -5.25
N LEU A 54 19.40 -4.73 -5.43
CA LEU A 54 19.08 -5.62 -6.55
C LEU A 54 18.83 -4.85 -7.85
N ILE A 55 18.39 -3.60 -7.74
CA ILE A 55 18.02 -2.75 -8.87
C ILE A 55 18.87 -1.49 -8.77
N PRO A 56 20.18 -1.55 -9.07
CA PRO A 56 21.02 -0.37 -9.05
C PRO A 56 20.55 0.61 -10.14
N PRO A 57 20.55 1.92 -9.85
CA PRO A 57 20.06 2.92 -10.79
C PRO A 57 20.87 2.87 -12.08
N LYS A 58 20.18 2.75 -13.21
CA LYS A 58 20.81 2.71 -14.53
C LYS A 58 20.05 3.63 -15.48
N VAL A 59 20.69 4.74 -15.84
CA VAL A 59 20.07 5.79 -16.66
C VAL A 59 20.67 5.93 -18.05
N GLU A 60 21.62 5.07 -18.42
CA GLU A 60 22.22 5.05 -19.76
C GLU A 60 21.14 5.01 -20.86
N GLY A 61 21.32 5.81 -21.90
CA GLY A 61 20.35 5.95 -22.99
C GLY A 61 19.85 7.38 -23.14
N GLN A 62 18.91 7.55 -24.06
CA GLN A 62 18.28 8.84 -24.34
C GLN A 62 17.00 8.94 -23.53
N HIS A 63 16.91 9.97 -22.70
CA HIS A 63 15.76 10.19 -21.83
C HIS A 63 15.30 11.64 -21.90
N GLU A 64 14.00 11.82 -21.74
CA GLU A 64 13.37 13.12 -21.63
C GLU A 64 13.40 13.56 -20.17
N ILE A 65 13.85 14.79 -19.91
CA ILE A 65 13.98 15.35 -18.56
C ILE A 65 13.19 16.63 -18.48
N ILE A 66 12.46 16.80 -17.37
CA ILE A 66 11.64 17.99 -17.12
C ILE A 66 12.46 18.97 -16.29
N ASP A 67 12.75 20.12 -16.87
CA ASP A 67 13.39 21.26 -16.23
C ASP A 67 12.40 22.42 -16.16
N GLY A 68 11.72 22.56 -15.02
CA GLY A 68 10.63 23.52 -14.87
C GLY A 68 9.50 23.25 -15.86
N ASN A 69 9.30 24.17 -16.82
CA ASN A 69 8.29 24.07 -17.87
C ASN A 69 8.84 23.53 -19.21
N THR A 70 10.14 23.24 -19.30
CA THR A 70 10.79 22.79 -20.53
C THR A 70 11.18 21.33 -20.43
N SER A 71 10.91 20.60 -21.51
CA SER A 71 11.39 19.24 -21.70
C SER A 71 12.72 19.29 -22.46
N LEU A 72 13.74 18.62 -21.93
CA LEU A 72 15.07 18.51 -22.50
C LEU A 72 15.37 17.05 -22.82
N VAL A 73 15.84 16.80 -24.04
CA VAL A 73 16.27 15.46 -24.44
C VAL A 73 17.74 15.33 -24.11
N VAL A 74 18.05 14.39 -23.23
CA VAL A 74 19.42 14.20 -22.74
C VAL A 74 19.86 12.77 -22.99
N LYS A 75 21.05 12.62 -23.57
CA LYS A 75 21.70 11.32 -23.74
C LYS A 75 22.68 11.09 -22.60
N PHE A 76 22.35 10.12 -21.76
CA PHE A 76 23.20 9.66 -20.68
C PHE A 76 24.18 8.59 -21.17
N LEU A 77 25.45 8.80 -20.85
CA LEU A 77 26.58 7.98 -21.23
C LEU A 77 27.13 7.23 -20.00
N PRO A 78 27.93 6.17 -20.22
CA PRO A 78 28.71 5.54 -19.16
C PRO A 78 29.61 6.55 -18.43
N ASN A 79 30.04 6.21 -17.22
CA ASN A 79 30.88 7.05 -16.36
C ASN A 79 30.24 8.37 -15.91
N HIS A 80 28.92 8.37 -15.72
CA HIS A 80 28.17 9.53 -15.19
C HIS A 80 28.27 10.78 -16.05
N ARG A 81 28.37 10.63 -17.37
CA ARG A 81 28.39 11.76 -18.33
C ARG A 81 27.06 11.91 -19.03
N TYR A 82 26.71 13.14 -19.40
CA TYR A 82 25.53 13.41 -20.22
C TYR A 82 25.87 14.34 -21.38
N ILE A 83 25.08 14.24 -22.44
CA ILE A 83 25.05 15.16 -23.58
C ILE A 83 23.61 15.65 -23.70
N GLY A 84 23.39 16.93 -23.41
CA GLY A 84 22.15 17.64 -23.69
C GLY A 84 22.28 18.48 -24.97
N ASP A 85 21.18 19.12 -25.35
CA ASP A 85 21.13 19.99 -26.53
C ASP A 85 21.92 21.30 -26.33
N SER A 86 21.99 21.79 -25.09
CA SER A 86 22.64 23.05 -24.70
C SER A 86 24.04 22.88 -24.13
N ASP A 87 24.27 21.79 -23.40
CA ASP A 87 25.45 21.57 -22.59
C ASP A 87 25.77 20.08 -22.43
N ASN A 88 27.01 19.80 -22.08
CA ASN A 88 27.49 18.48 -21.73
C ASN A 88 28.19 18.54 -20.38
N GLY A 89 28.29 17.41 -19.71
CA GLY A 89 28.97 17.39 -18.42
C GLY A 89 28.80 16.08 -17.68
N THR A 90 28.82 16.19 -16.35
CA THR A 90 28.61 15.04 -15.46
C THR A 90 27.32 15.17 -14.67
N PHE A 91 26.74 14.04 -14.29
CA PHE A 91 25.53 13.99 -13.48
C PHE A 91 25.72 13.10 -12.26
N ARG A 92 24.96 13.34 -11.20
CA ARG A 92 24.87 12.45 -10.03
C ARG A 92 23.45 12.41 -9.50
N PHE A 93 23.02 11.28 -8.97
CA PHE A 93 21.76 11.21 -8.24
C PHE A 93 21.85 12.03 -6.95
N ALA A 94 20.75 12.68 -6.58
CA ALA A 94 20.61 13.25 -5.26
C ALA A 94 20.53 12.13 -4.21
N GLY A 95 21.01 12.38 -3.00
CA GLY A 95 21.03 11.39 -1.92
C GLY A 95 22.26 10.45 -1.91
N LYS A 96 22.30 9.56 -0.91
CA LYS A 96 23.43 8.65 -0.64
C LYS A 96 22.97 7.20 -0.77
N HIS A 97 23.84 6.32 -1.27
CA HIS A 97 23.57 4.87 -1.27
C HIS A 97 23.33 4.36 0.17
N PRO A 98 22.43 3.39 0.39
CA PRO A 98 21.63 2.64 -0.60
C PRO A 98 20.29 3.29 -0.98
N THR A 99 19.81 4.25 -0.19
CA THR A 99 18.58 5.03 -0.40
C THR A 99 18.90 6.33 -1.15
N GLN A 100 19.20 6.21 -2.45
CA GLN A 100 19.39 7.36 -3.34
C GLN A 100 18.05 7.93 -3.77
N ASP A 101 17.96 9.25 -3.85
CA ASP A 101 16.89 9.92 -4.56
C ASP A 101 17.14 9.73 -6.07
N ARG A 102 16.39 8.78 -6.64
CA ARG A 102 16.48 8.42 -8.06
C ARG A 102 15.69 9.38 -8.94
N HIS A 103 14.92 10.28 -8.35
CA HIS A 103 14.07 11.21 -9.06
C HIS A 103 14.68 12.60 -9.22
N THR A 104 15.81 12.85 -8.57
CA THR A 104 16.53 14.11 -8.72
C THR A 104 17.94 13.83 -9.21
N LEU A 105 18.29 14.41 -10.35
CA LEU A 105 19.65 14.40 -10.90
C LEU A 105 20.29 15.77 -10.71
N ILE A 106 21.53 15.80 -10.24
CA ILE A 106 22.34 17.01 -10.13
C ILE A 106 23.29 17.04 -11.31
N PHE A 107 23.04 17.95 -12.24
CA PHE A 107 23.90 18.21 -13.39
C PHE A 107 25.04 19.14 -13.01
N SER A 108 26.22 18.86 -13.56
CA SER A 108 27.44 19.65 -13.44
C SER A 108 28.00 19.85 -14.86
N PRO A 109 27.57 20.91 -15.56
CA PRO A 109 28.02 21.21 -16.92
C PRO A 109 29.52 21.45 -17.00
N ASP A 110 30.17 20.98 -18.07
CA ASP A 110 31.58 21.22 -18.31
C ASP A 110 31.80 22.72 -18.56
N GLY A 111 32.68 23.35 -17.77
CA GLY A 111 32.96 24.79 -17.87
C GLY A 111 32.06 25.70 -17.02
N SER A 112 31.11 25.15 -16.26
CA SER A 112 30.33 25.89 -15.25
C SER A 112 30.57 25.31 -13.84
N SER A 113 30.59 26.18 -12.83
CA SER A 113 30.58 25.77 -11.42
C SER A 113 29.16 25.60 -10.86
N GLU A 114 28.15 25.96 -11.66
CA GLU A 114 26.75 25.88 -11.27
C GLU A 114 26.25 24.44 -11.34
N LYS A 115 25.61 24.00 -10.25
CA LYS A 115 24.98 22.68 -10.16
C LYS A 115 23.49 22.84 -10.33
N LYS A 116 22.93 22.15 -11.31
CA LYS A 116 21.51 22.26 -11.66
C LYS A 116 20.77 20.98 -11.22
N PRO A 117 19.86 21.06 -10.23
CA PRO A 117 18.99 19.94 -9.89
C PRO A 117 17.89 19.83 -10.95
N VAL A 118 17.68 18.63 -11.48
CA VAL A 118 16.67 18.36 -12.51
C VAL A 118 15.84 17.15 -12.08
N ASN A 119 14.53 17.22 -12.34
CA ASN A 119 13.61 16.14 -12.00
C ASN A 119 13.65 15.07 -13.11
N PHE A 120 13.95 13.85 -12.70
CA PHE A 120 14.08 12.68 -13.54
C PHE A 120 13.04 11.64 -13.11
N GLN A 121 12.24 11.14 -14.04
CA GLN A 121 11.15 10.21 -13.69
C GLN A 121 11.59 8.76 -13.42
N GLY A 122 12.90 8.49 -13.43
CA GLY A 122 13.41 7.12 -13.36
C GLY A 122 13.28 6.38 -14.69
N THR A 123 14.03 5.29 -14.86
CA THR A 123 13.84 4.43 -16.03
C THR A 123 12.63 3.51 -15.86
N GLU A 124 12.08 3.01 -16.97
CA GLU A 124 11.02 1.98 -16.92
C GLU A 124 11.47 0.77 -16.09
N ARG A 125 12.74 0.35 -16.22
CA ARG A 125 13.32 -0.73 -15.42
C ARG A 125 13.27 -0.42 -13.92
N ASP A 126 13.58 0.81 -13.52
CA ASP A 126 13.54 1.22 -12.11
C ASP A 126 12.11 1.19 -11.57
N ARG A 127 11.13 1.71 -12.33
CA ARG A 127 9.71 1.70 -11.94
C ARG A 127 9.14 0.29 -11.85
N VAL A 128 9.34 -0.53 -12.88
CA VAL A 128 8.93 -1.95 -12.89
C VAL A 128 9.59 -2.69 -11.72
N GLY A 129 10.88 -2.40 -11.48
CA GLY A 129 11.63 -2.95 -10.37
C GLY A 129 11.06 -2.60 -9.00
N LEU A 130 10.69 -1.33 -8.81
CA LEU A 130 10.06 -0.84 -7.59
C LEU A 130 8.71 -1.52 -7.36
N ILE A 131 7.84 -1.55 -8.40
CA ILE A 131 6.54 -2.22 -8.33
C ILE A 131 6.70 -3.70 -7.98
N ALA A 132 7.63 -4.41 -8.61
CA ALA A 132 7.89 -5.82 -8.34
C ALA A 132 8.31 -6.06 -6.89
N ILE A 133 9.20 -5.23 -6.35
CA ILE A 133 9.64 -5.33 -4.96
C ILE A 133 8.50 -5.00 -4.00
N THR A 134 7.69 -3.98 -4.30
CA THR A 134 6.50 -3.66 -3.50
C THR A 134 5.53 -4.85 -3.46
N ILE A 135 5.25 -5.50 -4.59
CA ILE A 135 4.37 -6.69 -4.62
C ILE A 135 4.94 -7.78 -3.70
N VAL A 136 6.24 -8.09 -3.82
CA VAL A 136 6.88 -9.17 -3.05
C VAL A 136 6.93 -8.85 -1.55
N PHE A 137 7.44 -7.69 -1.17
CA PHE A 137 7.74 -7.37 0.23
C PHE A 137 6.55 -6.79 0.98
N ILE A 138 5.57 -6.20 0.31
CA ILE A 138 4.38 -5.65 0.97
C ILE A 138 3.26 -6.68 0.95
N GLN A 139 2.87 -7.13 -0.25
CA GLN A 139 1.64 -7.90 -0.41
C GLN A 139 1.87 -9.39 -0.18
N LEU A 140 2.85 -10.00 -0.85
CA LEU A 140 3.13 -11.43 -0.66
C LEU A 140 3.65 -11.73 0.74
N ALA A 141 4.45 -10.83 1.33
CA ALA A 141 4.89 -10.96 2.71
C ALA A 141 3.73 -11.01 3.70
N ALA A 142 2.74 -10.13 3.56
CA ALA A 142 1.56 -10.13 4.42
C ALA A 142 0.81 -11.47 4.32
N ILE A 143 0.61 -11.97 3.09
CA ILE A 143 -0.02 -13.27 2.84
C ILE A 143 0.80 -14.40 3.51
N VAL A 144 2.12 -14.44 3.32
CA VAL A 144 3.00 -15.45 3.90
C VAL A 144 2.99 -15.41 5.42
N LEU A 145 2.98 -14.22 6.03
CA LEU A 145 2.90 -14.07 7.49
C LEU A 145 1.57 -14.60 8.04
N VAL A 146 0.45 -14.27 7.39
CA VAL A 146 -0.88 -14.80 7.78
C VAL A 146 -0.93 -16.31 7.60
N MET A 147 -0.40 -16.85 6.50
CA MET A 147 -0.33 -18.30 6.26
C MET A 147 0.57 -19.01 7.29
N SER A 148 1.65 -18.37 7.71
CA SER A 148 2.54 -18.88 8.76
C SER A 148 1.83 -18.91 10.12
N LEU A 149 0.99 -17.91 10.40
CA LEU A 149 0.17 -17.87 11.60
C LEU A 149 -0.90 -18.97 11.58
N LEU A 150 -1.60 -19.16 10.46
CA LEU A 150 -2.55 -20.25 10.31
C LEU A 150 -1.90 -21.61 10.55
N LYS A 151 -0.69 -21.81 10.01
CA LYS A 151 0.11 -23.01 10.25
C LYS A 151 0.47 -23.18 11.74
N LYS A 152 0.83 -22.10 12.44
CA LYS A 152 1.12 -22.14 13.90
C LYS A 152 -0.08 -22.68 14.70
N TYR A 153 -1.29 -22.35 14.29
CA TYR A 153 -2.53 -22.80 14.92
C TYR A 153 -3.14 -24.06 14.30
N ASN A 154 -2.49 -24.67 13.30
CA ASN A 154 -3.03 -25.78 12.51
C ASN A 154 -4.43 -25.52 11.93
N LEU A 155 -4.69 -24.26 11.54
CA LEU A 155 -5.97 -23.85 10.96
C LEU A 155 -5.88 -23.76 9.45
N LYS A 156 -6.96 -24.17 8.78
CA LYS A 156 -7.15 -23.93 7.35
C LYS A 156 -7.73 -22.53 7.12
N LEU A 157 -7.51 -22.00 5.92
CA LEU A 157 -8.04 -20.69 5.49
C LEU A 157 -9.56 -20.58 5.71
N ALA A 158 -10.30 -21.64 5.36
CA ALA A 158 -11.75 -21.71 5.52
C ALA A 158 -12.21 -21.82 6.99
N GLU A 159 -11.36 -22.33 7.88
CA GLU A 159 -11.65 -22.43 9.31
C GLU A 159 -11.42 -21.06 9.98
N ALA A 160 -10.39 -20.32 9.57
CA ALA A 160 -10.08 -19.01 10.10
C ALA A 160 -10.99 -17.90 9.58
N PHE A 161 -11.24 -17.85 8.26
CA PHE A 161 -11.98 -16.74 7.63
C PHE A 161 -13.39 -17.13 7.20
N GLY A 162 -13.75 -18.41 7.32
CA GLY A 162 -15.04 -18.95 6.86
C GLY A 162 -14.99 -19.44 5.40
N PRO A 163 -15.93 -20.31 5.01
CA PRO A 163 -16.04 -20.78 3.63
C PRO A 163 -16.52 -19.66 2.70
N ILE A 164 -16.06 -19.71 1.45
CA ILE A 164 -16.59 -18.86 0.37
C ILE A 164 -18.05 -19.29 0.14
N GLY A 165 -18.99 -18.39 0.44
CA GLY A 165 -20.42 -18.61 0.30
C GLY A 165 -20.88 -18.50 -1.15
N ASN A 166 -22.00 -17.81 -1.38
CA ASN A 166 -22.48 -17.54 -2.73
C ASN A 166 -21.49 -16.63 -3.50
N PRO A 167 -20.84 -17.10 -4.59
CA PRO A 167 -19.82 -16.33 -5.30
C PRO A 167 -20.32 -14.97 -5.82
N PHE A 168 -21.59 -14.87 -6.23
CA PHE A 168 -22.17 -13.60 -6.69
C PHE A 168 -22.27 -12.57 -5.58
N LEU A 169 -22.60 -12.98 -4.36
CA LEU A 169 -22.63 -12.08 -3.20
C LEU A 169 -21.24 -11.86 -2.62
N THR A 170 -20.36 -12.85 -2.65
CA THR A 170 -19.01 -12.76 -2.11
C THR A 170 -18.08 -11.90 -2.98
N PHE A 171 -18.20 -11.97 -4.30
CA PHE A 171 -17.36 -11.19 -5.22
C PHE A 171 -18.13 -10.09 -5.92
N GLY A 172 -19.35 -10.37 -6.40
CA GLY A 172 -20.14 -9.41 -7.17
C GLY A 172 -20.59 -8.19 -6.36
N LEU A 173 -21.00 -8.37 -5.10
CA LEU A 173 -21.42 -7.25 -4.26
C LEU A 173 -20.27 -6.30 -3.91
N PRO A 174 -19.08 -6.76 -3.45
CA PRO A 174 -17.92 -5.87 -3.26
C PRO A 174 -17.48 -5.15 -4.54
N ILE A 175 -17.46 -5.85 -5.68
CA ILE A 175 -17.12 -5.25 -6.98
C ILE A 175 -18.13 -4.15 -7.33
N ALA A 176 -19.43 -4.43 -7.20
CA ALA A 176 -20.47 -3.45 -7.51
C ALA A 176 -20.40 -2.24 -6.58
N LEU A 177 -20.24 -2.45 -5.26
CA LEU A 177 -20.10 -1.37 -4.29
C LEU A 177 -18.83 -0.55 -4.53
N GLY A 178 -17.70 -1.20 -4.81
CA GLY A 178 -16.44 -0.54 -5.15
C GLY A 178 -16.56 0.28 -6.44
N ALA A 179 -17.22 -0.25 -7.47
CA ALA A 179 -17.48 0.45 -8.72
C ALA A 179 -18.37 1.69 -8.52
N VAL A 180 -19.41 1.58 -7.69
CA VAL A 180 -20.25 2.73 -7.31
C VAL A 180 -19.43 3.77 -6.55
N PHE A 181 -18.49 3.34 -5.70
CA PHE A 181 -17.65 4.23 -4.90
C PHE A 181 -16.55 4.95 -5.70
N LEU A 182 -16.21 4.47 -6.91
CA LEU A 182 -15.24 5.14 -7.78
C LEU A 182 -15.66 6.57 -8.15
N PHE A 183 -16.94 6.77 -8.47
CA PHE A 183 -17.46 8.08 -8.87
C PHE A 183 -17.32 9.16 -7.77
N PRO A 184 -17.80 8.94 -6.53
CA PRO A 184 -17.59 9.91 -5.45
C PRO A 184 -16.13 10.03 -5.06
N ALA A 185 -15.32 8.97 -5.14
CA ALA A 185 -13.88 9.04 -4.86
C ALA A 185 -13.14 9.95 -5.87
N LEU A 186 -13.43 9.81 -7.17
CA LEU A 186 -12.89 10.69 -8.22
C LEU A 186 -13.36 12.13 -8.04
N GLY A 187 -14.64 12.33 -7.70
CA GLY A 187 -15.18 13.65 -7.40
C GLY A 187 -14.48 14.31 -6.20
N LEU A 188 -14.30 13.57 -5.10
CA LEU A 188 -13.62 14.06 -3.91
C LEU A 188 -12.14 14.34 -4.18
N HIS A 189 -11.47 13.50 -4.98
CA HIS A 189 -10.10 13.74 -5.43
C HIS A 189 -10.00 15.06 -6.20
N HIS A 190 -10.90 15.31 -7.16
CA HIS A 190 -10.93 16.55 -7.94
C HIS A 190 -11.19 17.78 -7.06
N VAL A 191 -12.14 17.69 -6.13
CA VAL A 191 -12.43 18.78 -5.17
C VAL A 191 -11.21 19.04 -4.28
N SER A 192 -10.57 17.99 -3.76
CA SER A 192 -9.36 18.10 -2.94
C SER A 192 -8.22 18.78 -3.69
N GLN A 193 -7.97 18.40 -4.95
CA GLN A 193 -6.95 19.05 -5.78
C GLN A 193 -7.28 20.52 -6.03
N SER A 194 -8.54 20.84 -6.30
CA SER A 194 -9.00 22.22 -6.54
C SER A 194 -8.79 23.09 -5.29
N ILE A 195 -9.04 22.56 -4.09
CA ILE A 195 -8.79 23.26 -2.83
C ILE A 195 -7.28 23.48 -2.62
N ILE A 196 -6.45 22.46 -2.85
CA ILE A 196 -4.98 22.57 -2.68
C ILE A 196 -4.41 23.64 -3.62
N VAL A 197 -4.84 23.64 -4.89
CA VAL A 197 -4.42 24.66 -5.88
C VAL A 197 -4.94 26.05 -5.50
N PHE A 198 -6.17 26.16 -5.01
CA PHE A 198 -6.74 27.43 -4.56
C PHE A 198 -5.94 28.06 -3.39
N PHE A 199 -5.40 27.23 -2.50
CA PHE A 199 -4.53 27.68 -1.40
C PHE A 199 -3.04 27.80 -1.78
N GLY A 200 -2.70 27.69 -3.07
CA GLY A 200 -1.33 27.85 -3.56
C GLY A 200 -0.39 26.69 -3.25
N GLY A 201 -0.93 25.52 -2.89
CA GLY A 201 -0.16 24.28 -2.73
C GLY A 201 -0.02 23.52 -4.05
N GLU A 202 1.07 22.74 -4.18
CA GLU A 202 1.19 21.77 -5.26
C GLU A 202 0.49 20.46 -4.84
N PRO A 203 -0.44 19.92 -5.65
CA PRO A 203 -1.04 18.62 -5.36
C PRO A 203 0.03 17.53 -5.32
N SER A 204 0.36 17.02 -4.13
CA SER A 204 1.20 15.83 -3.99
C SER A 204 0.35 14.61 -4.36
N THR A 205 0.31 14.27 -5.65
CA THR A 205 -0.19 12.95 -6.06
C THR A 205 0.69 11.89 -5.42
N GLN A 206 0.05 10.87 -4.80
CA GLN A 206 0.74 9.72 -4.23
C GLN A 206 1.69 9.13 -5.29
N GLU A 207 2.90 8.75 -4.87
CA GLU A 207 3.95 8.26 -5.76
C GLU A 207 3.46 7.12 -6.67
N ALA A 208 2.63 6.23 -6.12
CA ALA A 208 1.99 5.15 -6.87
C ALA A 208 1.03 5.63 -7.97
N VAL A 209 0.30 6.73 -7.74
CA VAL A 209 -0.62 7.34 -8.73
C VAL A 209 0.14 8.18 -9.75
N LYS A 210 1.21 8.87 -9.33
CA LYS A 210 2.13 9.54 -10.28
C LYS A 210 2.76 8.50 -11.21
N MET A 211 3.20 7.36 -10.70
CA MET A 211 3.72 6.26 -11.52
C MET A 211 2.69 5.71 -12.51
N VAL A 212 1.44 5.42 -12.09
CA VAL A 212 0.37 4.99 -13.02
C VAL A 212 0.11 6.04 -14.09
N ALA A 213 -0.05 7.30 -13.68
CA ALA A 213 -0.45 8.39 -14.57
C ALA A 213 0.66 8.75 -15.58
N MET A 214 1.93 8.47 -15.24
CA MET A 214 3.09 8.69 -16.09
C MET A 214 3.54 7.44 -16.87
N SER A 215 2.91 6.29 -16.61
CA SER A 215 3.24 5.02 -17.24
C SER A 215 2.60 4.89 -18.63
N ASN A 216 3.43 4.99 -19.67
CA ASN A 216 3.06 4.60 -21.04
C ASN A 216 3.37 3.12 -21.34
N SER A 217 3.92 2.36 -20.37
CA SER A 217 4.30 0.96 -20.57
C SER A 217 3.17 0.02 -20.19
N GLN A 218 2.77 -0.84 -21.14
CA GLN A 218 1.78 -1.90 -20.91
C GLN A 218 2.21 -2.84 -19.78
N THR A 219 3.51 -3.06 -19.60
CA THR A 219 4.06 -3.95 -18.56
C THR A 219 3.86 -3.35 -17.17
N GLU A 220 4.14 -2.05 -17.02
CA GLU A 220 3.97 -1.33 -15.76
C GLU A 220 2.48 -1.26 -15.37
N LEU A 221 1.60 -0.94 -16.32
CA LEU A 221 0.15 -0.94 -16.11
C LEU A 221 -0.37 -2.33 -15.73
N ALA A 222 0.09 -3.40 -16.39
CA ALA A 222 -0.35 -4.76 -16.11
C ALA A 222 0.10 -5.24 -14.72
N LEU A 223 1.36 -4.99 -14.34
CA LEU A 223 1.89 -5.32 -13.00
C LEU A 223 1.14 -4.56 -11.90
N GLN A 224 0.86 -3.29 -12.13
CA GLN A 224 0.15 -2.46 -11.17
C GLN A 224 -1.32 -2.84 -11.06
N ALA A 225 -1.99 -3.15 -12.18
CA ALA A 225 -3.33 -3.69 -12.17
C ALA A 225 -3.38 -5.02 -11.41
N LEU A 226 -2.45 -5.94 -11.66
CA LEU A 226 -2.37 -7.21 -10.94
C LEU A 226 -2.19 -7.00 -9.43
N SER A 227 -1.28 -6.10 -9.05
CA SER A 227 -1.00 -5.69 -7.68
C SER A 227 -2.25 -5.14 -6.98
N VAL A 228 -2.92 -4.17 -7.57
CA VAL A 228 -4.04 -3.44 -6.96
C VAL A 228 -5.34 -4.24 -7.00
N ILE A 229 -5.60 -5.02 -8.05
CA ILE A 229 -6.87 -5.73 -8.22
C ILE A 229 -6.87 -7.07 -7.47
N PHE A 230 -5.72 -7.74 -7.38
CA PHE A 230 -5.66 -9.08 -6.78
C PHE A 230 -4.91 -9.10 -5.47
N PHE A 231 -3.63 -8.71 -5.47
CA PHE A 231 -2.77 -8.94 -4.31
C PHE A 231 -3.10 -8.02 -3.13
N ALA A 232 -3.36 -6.73 -3.39
CA ALA A 232 -3.74 -5.79 -2.34
C ALA A 232 -5.04 -6.20 -1.62
N PRO A 233 -6.18 -6.48 -2.30
CA PRO A 233 -7.40 -6.90 -1.63
C PRO A 233 -7.23 -8.20 -0.82
N ILE A 234 -6.47 -9.17 -1.35
CA ILE A 234 -6.20 -10.42 -0.63
C ILE A 234 -5.38 -10.13 0.64
N ALA A 235 -4.31 -9.36 0.54
CA ALA A 235 -3.48 -9.00 1.69
C ALA A 235 -4.28 -8.19 2.74
N GLU A 236 -5.08 -7.22 2.29
CA GLU A 236 -5.92 -6.39 3.15
C GLU A 236 -6.99 -7.22 3.86
N GLU A 237 -7.71 -8.09 3.14
CA GLU A 237 -8.75 -8.92 3.74
C GLU A 237 -8.16 -9.88 4.80
N LEU A 238 -7.03 -10.52 4.47
CA LEU A 238 -6.33 -11.41 5.40
C LEU A 238 -5.79 -10.68 6.63
N LEU A 239 -5.18 -9.51 6.44
CA LEU A 239 -4.56 -8.77 7.55
C LEU A 239 -5.60 -8.02 8.39
N PHE A 240 -6.45 -7.20 7.75
CA PHE A 240 -7.39 -6.35 8.45
C PHE A 240 -8.58 -7.12 8.97
N ARG A 241 -9.32 -7.84 8.12
CA ARG A 241 -10.49 -8.59 8.60
C ARG A 241 -10.10 -9.88 9.28
N GLY A 242 -9.07 -10.53 8.74
CA GLY A 242 -8.65 -11.84 9.21
C GLY A 242 -7.86 -11.84 10.51
N VAL A 243 -7.04 -10.81 10.77
CA VAL A 243 -6.21 -10.74 11.97
C VAL A 243 -6.63 -9.58 12.87
N ILE A 244 -6.50 -8.34 12.39
CA ILE A 244 -6.66 -7.13 13.21
C ILE A 244 -8.08 -7.00 13.77
N TYR A 245 -9.10 -7.03 12.90
CA TYR A 245 -10.50 -6.87 13.26
C TYR A 245 -10.97 -7.95 14.23
N THR A 246 -10.65 -9.22 13.92
CA THR A 246 -10.97 -10.34 14.80
C THR A 246 -10.36 -10.18 16.18
N SER A 247 -9.12 -9.71 16.28
CA SER A 247 -8.44 -9.51 17.56
C SER A 247 -9.01 -8.33 18.35
N ILE A 248 -9.36 -7.21 17.69
CA ILE A 248 -10.03 -6.07 18.35
C ILE A 248 -11.39 -6.49 18.89
N LYS A 249 -12.16 -7.24 18.09
CA LYS A 249 -13.48 -7.75 18.51
C LYS A 249 -13.36 -8.70 19.71
N GLN A 250 -12.31 -9.52 19.75
CA GLN A 250 -12.00 -10.43 20.85
C GLN A 250 -11.52 -9.70 22.11
N ALA A 251 -10.83 -8.57 21.97
CA ALA A 251 -10.34 -7.77 23.09
C ALA A 251 -11.45 -7.04 23.88
N GLY A 252 -12.72 -7.25 23.55
CA GLY A 252 -13.86 -6.71 24.32
C GLY A 252 -14.53 -5.48 23.70
N HIS A 253 -14.28 -5.18 22.43
CA HIS A 253 -14.96 -4.11 21.68
C HIS A 253 -15.91 -4.66 20.60
N PRO A 254 -17.05 -5.29 20.96
CA PRO A 254 -17.94 -5.98 20.02
C PRO A 254 -18.74 -5.06 19.08
N LYS A 255 -18.66 -3.73 19.25
CA LYS A 255 -19.39 -2.72 18.46
C LYS A 255 -18.53 -2.00 17.41
N LEU A 256 -17.26 -2.37 17.27
CA LEU A 256 -16.36 -1.89 16.21
C LEU A 256 -16.33 -2.85 15.01
#